data_AF-A0A1G3HBI5-F1
#
_entry.id   AF-A0A1G3HBI5-F1
#
_cell.length_a   1.000
_cell.length_b   1.000
_cell.length_c   1.000
_cell.angle_alpha   90.00
_cell.angle_beta   90.00
_cell.angle_gamma   90.00
#
_symmetry.space_group_name_H-M   'P 1'
#
loop_
_entity.id
_entity.type
_entity.pdbx_description
1 polymer ?
#
loop_
_entity_poly.entity_id
_entity_poly.type
_entity_poly.pdbx_seq_one_letter_code
_entity_poly.pdbx_strand_id
1 'polypeptide(L)'
;MDIDFFLSSLSKLPLFDKWAWGAVSVAVLAAAGLILFIERRHFAARDKGGSWLSLRLLSLFVLLPVTAGVIVIPSMAISGPEALAYFYLALLILGPLVWFAGHSLCGRLLRPAFSKGESRFMAASGLLILFLPFAAATVAQGPIFLASRGLTESAFQAAPAAALPHATGPVQRFNLPTVGLIYTQSLIAPPGLELERIDRKVGEIWADTATSSRDILCRDQQNVHLMWSAREPTPVLRLYWRLNGQRVQADFSPVTVADSAEPREFTITFRPDGIDPPVPIPRSRASIAYFVGPDRLYFNSLNPLQPGETFANDCIMPGYKRVDSEKEGPPQAVALMFFQSANAPYLRAEIKRPAEPQSNRQP
;
A
#
# COMPACT_ATOMS: atom_id res chain seq x y z
N MET A 1 -0.25 -13.24 -18.54
CA MET A 1 0.65 -12.48 -17.66
C MET A 1 1.52 -11.63 -18.56
N ASP A 2 1.46 -10.33 -18.43
CA ASP A 2 2.21 -9.40 -19.27
C ASP A 2 3.68 -9.41 -18.83
N ILE A 3 4.54 -9.97 -19.68
CA ILE A 3 5.98 -10.13 -19.38
C ILE A 3 6.63 -8.75 -19.24
N ASP A 4 6.15 -7.75 -19.97
CA ASP A 4 6.68 -6.39 -19.92
C ASP A 4 6.33 -5.72 -18.60
N PHE A 5 5.12 -5.96 -18.07
CA PHE A 5 4.74 -5.53 -16.73
C PHE A 5 5.61 -6.17 -15.65
N PHE A 6 5.90 -7.46 -15.76
CA PHE A 6 6.77 -8.17 -14.81
C PHE A 6 8.21 -7.65 -14.84
N LEU A 7 8.79 -7.50 -16.02
CA LEU A 7 10.16 -6.97 -16.19
C LEU A 7 10.27 -5.50 -15.74
N SER A 8 9.24 -4.68 -16.03
CA SER A 8 9.14 -3.30 -15.55
C SER A 8 8.99 -3.22 -14.03
N SER A 9 8.30 -4.18 -13.41
CA SER A 9 8.17 -4.24 -11.96
C SER A 9 9.49 -4.65 -11.29
N LEU A 10 10.22 -5.61 -11.88
CA LEU A 10 11.54 -6.01 -11.39
C LEU A 10 12.57 -4.88 -11.50
N SER A 11 12.55 -4.08 -12.57
CA SER A 11 13.50 -2.98 -12.75
C SER A 11 13.34 -1.89 -11.69
N LYS A 12 12.12 -1.71 -11.16
CA LYS A 12 11.78 -0.74 -10.11
C LYS A 12 12.14 -1.17 -8.69
N LEU A 13 12.51 -2.44 -8.46
CA LEU A 13 12.90 -2.89 -7.12
C LEU A 13 14.23 -2.24 -6.67
N PRO A 14 14.34 -1.88 -5.37
CA PRO A 14 15.61 -1.51 -4.76
C PRO A 14 16.70 -2.56 -5.02
N LEU A 15 17.96 -2.10 -5.14
CA LEU A 15 19.09 -2.98 -5.43
C LEU A 15 19.25 -4.08 -4.37
N PHE A 16 19.01 -3.76 -3.10
CA PHE A 16 19.00 -4.73 -2.01
C PHE A 16 17.98 -5.85 -2.25
N ASP A 17 16.73 -5.51 -2.58
CA ASP A 17 15.67 -6.50 -2.80
C ASP A 17 16.00 -7.43 -3.97
N LYS A 18 16.56 -6.87 -5.05
CA LYS A 18 17.05 -7.65 -6.20
C LYS A 18 18.11 -8.68 -5.78
N TRP A 19 19.12 -8.26 -5.01
CA TRP A 19 20.17 -9.15 -4.53
C TRP A 19 19.65 -10.19 -3.55
N ALA A 20 18.79 -9.80 -2.60
CA ALA A 20 18.23 -10.69 -1.60
C ALA A 20 17.39 -11.81 -2.24
N TRP A 21 16.48 -11.46 -3.15
CA TRP A 21 15.70 -12.44 -3.90
C TRP A 21 16.53 -13.24 -4.89
N GLY A 22 17.57 -12.64 -5.47
CA GLY A 22 18.58 -13.36 -6.26
C GLY A 22 19.28 -14.44 -5.44
N ALA A 23 19.74 -14.12 -4.23
CA ALA A 23 20.39 -15.06 -3.33
C ALA A 23 19.44 -16.20 -2.90
N VAL A 24 18.19 -15.88 -2.57
CA VAL A 24 17.15 -16.89 -2.28
C VAL A 24 16.95 -17.82 -3.49
N SER A 25 16.86 -17.27 -4.69
CA SER A 25 16.70 -18.05 -5.92
C SER A 25 17.90 -18.99 -6.16
N VAL A 26 19.12 -18.50 -5.97
CA VAL A 26 20.34 -19.32 -6.07
C VAL A 26 20.34 -20.42 -5.01
N ALA A 27 19.95 -20.13 -3.78
CA ALA A 27 19.86 -21.13 -2.71
C ALA A 27 18.82 -22.23 -3.02
N VAL A 28 17.65 -21.85 -3.56
CA VAL A 28 16.62 -22.80 -4.00
C VAL A 28 17.14 -23.69 -5.13
N LEU A 29 17.80 -23.11 -6.14
CA LEU A 29 18.39 -23.87 -7.24
C LEU A 29 19.51 -24.80 -6.76
N ALA A 30 20.36 -24.35 -5.83
CA ALA A 30 21.40 -25.16 -5.22
C ALA A 30 20.83 -26.33 -4.42
N ALA A 31 19.78 -26.10 -3.62
CA ALA A 31 19.09 -27.15 -2.87
C ALA A 31 18.42 -28.18 -3.80
N ALA A 32 17.70 -27.72 -4.84
CA ALA A 32 17.11 -28.60 -5.84
C ALA A 32 18.18 -29.40 -6.60
N GLY A 33 19.28 -28.74 -7.00
CA GLY A 33 20.42 -29.37 -7.64
C GLY A 33 21.09 -30.43 -6.75
N LEU A 34 21.25 -30.15 -5.45
CA LEU A 34 21.79 -31.10 -4.49
C LEU A 34 20.88 -32.33 -4.32
N ILE A 35 19.56 -32.14 -4.20
CA ILE A 35 18.59 -33.24 -4.16
C ILE A 35 18.75 -34.10 -5.42
N LEU A 36 18.70 -33.50 -6.61
CA LEU A 36 18.85 -34.21 -7.88
C LEU A 36 20.19 -34.94 -8.00
N PHE A 37 21.28 -34.34 -7.51
CA PHE A 37 22.60 -34.94 -7.51
C PHE A 37 22.67 -36.17 -6.61
N ILE A 38 22.14 -36.08 -5.37
CA ILE A 38 22.08 -37.19 -4.42
C ILE A 38 21.25 -38.34 -4.99
N GLU A 39 20.10 -38.03 -5.57
CA GLU A 39 19.24 -39.04 -6.22
C GLU A 39 19.94 -39.72 -7.39
N ARG A 40 20.54 -38.93 -8.28
CA ARG A 40 21.28 -39.47 -9.43
C ARG A 40 22.34 -40.45 -8.96
N ARG A 41 23.13 -40.08 -7.95
CA ARG A 41 24.16 -40.96 -7.37
C ARG A 41 23.53 -42.23 -6.77
N HIS A 42 22.43 -42.10 -6.04
CA HIS A 42 21.74 -43.23 -5.42
C HIS A 42 21.22 -44.26 -6.43
N PHE A 43 20.63 -43.81 -7.53
CA PHE A 43 20.10 -44.69 -8.59
C PHE A 43 21.17 -45.17 -9.56
N ALA A 44 22.21 -44.38 -9.83
CA ALA A 44 23.36 -44.82 -10.62
C ALA A 44 24.10 -45.99 -9.94
N ALA A 45 24.25 -45.96 -8.61
CA ALA A 45 24.82 -47.06 -7.84
C ALA A 45 23.99 -48.36 -7.86
N ARG A 46 22.81 -48.35 -8.49
CA ARG A 46 21.88 -49.49 -8.65
C ARG A 46 21.60 -49.79 -10.13
N ASP A 47 22.43 -49.28 -11.05
CA ASP A 47 22.28 -49.40 -12.50
C ASP A 47 20.97 -48.83 -13.06
N LYS A 48 20.33 -47.89 -12.32
CA LYS A 48 19.07 -47.22 -12.69
C LYS A 48 19.23 -45.75 -13.06
N GLY A 49 20.46 -45.29 -13.32
CA GLY A 49 20.74 -43.87 -13.61
C GLY A 49 19.98 -43.33 -14.83
N GLY A 50 19.89 -44.12 -15.91
CA GLY A 50 19.13 -43.75 -17.10
C GLY A 50 17.63 -43.68 -16.84
N SER A 51 17.08 -44.69 -16.15
CA SER A 51 15.67 -44.75 -15.77
C SER A 51 15.28 -43.61 -14.81
N TRP A 52 16.17 -43.21 -13.89
CA TRP A 52 15.99 -42.02 -13.05
C TRP A 52 15.81 -40.74 -13.89
N LEU A 53 16.71 -40.52 -14.86
CA LEU A 53 16.63 -39.33 -15.72
C LEU A 53 15.35 -39.33 -16.55
N SER A 54 15.00 -40.47 -17.15
CA SER A 54 13.76 -40.63 -17.92
C SER A 54 12.53 -40.32 -17.06
N LEU A 55 12.46 -40.84 -15.84
CA LEU A 55 11.34 -40.57 -14.94
C LEU A 55 11.28 -39.09 -14.54
N ARG A 56 12.42 -38.42 -14.29
CA ARG A 56 12.46 -36.98 -13.99
C ARG A 56 11.94 -36.12 -15.14
N LEU A 57 12.39 -36.40 -16.36
CA LEU A 57 11.93 -35.68 -17.56
C LEU A 57 10.43 -35.92 -17.79
N LEU A 58 9.97 -37.16 -17.66
CA LEU A 58 8.55 -37.48 -17.76
C LEU A 58 7.72 -36.77 -16.67
N SER A 59 8.25 -36.71 -15.45
CA SER A 59 7.59 -36.02 -14.34
C SER A 59 7.44 -34.53 -14.61
N LEU A 60 8.49 -33.90 -15.13
CA LEU A 60 8.51 -32.47 -15.44
C LEU A 60 7.62 -32.11 -16.64
N PHE A 61 7.75 -32.85 -17.74
CA PHE A 61 7.13 -32.49 -19.01
C PHE A 61 5.76 -33.11 -19.25
N VAL A 62 5.38 -34.16 -18.49
CA VAL A 62 4.10 -34.85 -18.67
C VAL A 62 3.30 -34.91 -17.39
N LEU A 63 3.83 -35.54 -16.32
CA LEU A 63 3.02 -35.78 -15.12
C LEU A 63 2.65 -34.46 -14.41
N LEU A 64 3.56 -33.49 -14.36
CA LEU A 64 3.29 -32.19 -13.74
C LEU A 64 2.20 -31.41 -14.50
N PRO A 65 2.30 -31.18 -15.82
CA PRO A 65 1.22 -30.55 -16.60
C PRO A 65 -0.11 -31.28 -16.50
N VAL A 66 -0.12 -32.62 -16.56
CA VAL A 66 -1.36 -33.41 -16.45
C VAL A 66 -1.98 -33.23 -15.06
N THR A 67 -1.18 -33.31 -13.99
CA THR A 67 -1.66 -33.12 -12.62
C THR A 67 -2.20 -31.71 -12.42
N ALA A 68 -1.47 -30.69 -12.89
CA ALA A 68 -1.91 -29.30 -12.82
C ALA A 68 -3.18 -29.07 -13.65
N GLY A 69 -3.28 -29.68 -14.83
CA GLY A 69 -4.44 -29.58 -15.71
C GLY A 69 -5.71 -30.15 -15.08
N VAL A 70 -5.61 -31.30 -14.40
CA VAL A 70 -6.74 -31.91 -13.66
C VAL A 70 -7.24 -31.00 -12.55
N ILE A 71 -6.35 -30.23 -11.91
CA ILE A 71 -6.72 -29.31 -10.83
C ILE A 71 -7.30 -28.01 -11.38
N VAL A 72 -6.61 -27.38 -12.33
CA VAL A 72 -6.87 -25.99 -12.72
C VAL A 72 -7.97 -25.87 -13.77
N ILE A 73 -7.92 -26.67 -14.84
CA ILE A 73 -8.81 -26.50 -16.01
C ILE A 73 -10.29 -26.59 -15.61
N PRO A 74 -10.74 -27.59 -14.84
CA PRO A 74 -12.15 -27.69 -14.49
C PRO A 74 -12.55 -26.63 -13.44
N SER A 75 -11.63 -26.27 -12.54
CA SER A 75 -11.86 -25.19 -11.56
C SER A 75 -12.10 -23.84 -12.24
N MET A 76 -11.50 -23.59 -13.41
CA MET A 76 -11.72 -22.38 -14.20
C MET A 76 -13.04 -22.39 -14.99
N ALA A 77 -13.65 -23.56 -15.18
CA ALA A 77 -14.90 -23.72 -15.93
C ALA A 77 -16.15 -23.63 -15.04
N ILE A 78 -15.97 -23.60 -13.71
CA ILE A 78 -17.04 -23.55 -12.71
C ILE A 78 -16.92 -22.20 -11.99
N SER A 79 -18.06 -21.57 -11.70
CA SER A 79 -18.13 -20.31 -10.96
C SER A 79 -18.82 -20.52 -9.61
N GLY A 80 -18.50 -19.68 -8.62
CA GLY A 80 -19.16 -19.72 -7.31
C GLY A 80 -18.55 -20.71 -6.31
N PRO A 81 -19.24 -20.99 -5.20
CA PRO A 81 -18.77 -21.89 -4.13
C PRO A 81 -18.40 -23.30 -4.61
N GLU A 82 -19.04 -23.78 -5.68
CA GLU A 82 -18.81 -25.08 -6.30
C GLU A 82 -17.42 -25.19 -6.90
N ALA A 83 -16.88 -24.08 -7.44
CA ALA A 83 -15.52 -24.02 -7.98
C ALA A 83 -14.49 -24.26 -6.88
N LEU A 84 -14.71 -23.69 -5.69
CA LEU A 84 -13.84 -23.86 -4.53
C LEU A 84 -13.92 -25.30 -4.00
N ALA A 85 -15.11 -25.87 -3.91
CA ALA A 85 -15.31 -27.26 -3.49
C ALA A 85 -14.61 -28.25 -4.44
N TYR A 86 -14.76 -28.06 -5.76
CA TYR A 86 -14.04 -28.86 -6.75
C TYR A 86 -12.54 -28.67 -6.63
N PHE A 87 -12.06 -27.43 -6.50
CA PHE A 87 -10.63 -27.14 -6.37
C PHE A 87 -10.02 -27.90 -5.19
N TYR A 88 -10.68 -27.93 -4.02
CA TYR A 88 -10.19 -28.70 -2.88
C TYR A 88 -10.22 -30.21 -3.12
N LEU A 89 -11.30 -30.74 -3.71
CA LEU A 89 -11.38 -32.16 -4.09
C LEU A 89 -10.23 -32.53 -5.04
N ALA A 90 -10.00 -31.70 -6.05
CA ALA A 90 -8.97 -31.92 -7.05
C ALA A 90 -7.57 -31.80 -6.43
N LEU A 91 -7.32 -30.80 -5.59
CA LEU A 91 -6.02 -30.59 -4.96
C LEU A 91 -5.67 -31.67 -3.94
N LEU A 92 -6.63 -32.12 -3.13
CA LEU A 92 -6.39 -33.04 -2.01
C LEU A 92 -6.54 -34.50 -2.40
N ILE A 93 -7.30 -34.82 -3.45
CA ILE A 93 -7.58 -36.21 -3.85
C ILE A 93 -7.08 -36.49 -5.27
N LEU A 94 -7.62 -35.81 -6.29
CA LEU A 94 -7.34 -36.16 -7.69
C LEU A 94 -5.89 -35.90 -8.09
N GLY A 95 -5.34 -34.75 -7.70
CA GLY A 95 -3.96 -34.37 -7.97
C GLY A 95 -2.96 -35.37 -7.39
N PRO A 96 -3.00 -35.67 -6.08
CA PRO A 96 -2.17 -36.71 -5.48
C PRO A 96 -2.36 -38.07 -6.14
N LEU A 97 -3.60 -38.46 -6.46
CA LEU A 97 -3.87 -39.72 -7.15
C LEU A 97 -3.15 -39.77 -8.50
N VAL A 98 -3.34 -38.77 -9.35
CA VAL A 98 -2.74 -38.67 -10.69
C VAL A 98 -1.20 -38.63 -10.58
N TRP A 99 -0.67 -37.83 -9.67
CA TRP A 99 0.77 -37.68 -9.48
C TRP A 99 1.43 -39.00 -9.04
N PHE A 100 0.99 -39.59 -7.93
CA PHE A 100 1.61 -40.80 -7.38
C PHE A 100 1.32 -42.05 -8.20
N ALA A 101 0.11 -42.18 -8.78
CA ALA A 101 -0.21 -43.29 -9.68
C ALA A 101 0.58 -43.17 -10.99
N GLY A 102 0.72 -41.96 -11.54
CA GLY A 102 1.56 -41.69 -12.72
C GLY A 102 3.01 -42.10 -12.50
N HIS A 103 3.62 -41.68 -11.40
CA HIS A 103 4.99 -42.07 -11.05
C HIS A 103 5.15 -43.59 -10.85
N SER A 104 4.12 -44.25 -10.30
CA SER A 104 4.10 -45.70 -10.11
C SER A 104 3.97 -46.46 -11.42
N LEU A 105 3.11 -46.00 -12.34
CA LEU A 105 2.91 -46.61 -13.65
C LEU A 105 4.13 -46.42 -14.53
N CYS A 106 4.57 -45.17 -14.70
CA CYS A 106 5.71 -44.84 -15.53
C CYS A 106 7.00 -45.46 -15.02
N GLY A 107 7.22 -45.48 -13.69
CA GLY A 107 8.37 -46.14 -13.09
C GLY A 107 8.45 -47.65 -13.37
N ARG A 108 7.30 -48.34 -13.47
CA ARG A 108 7.23 -49.77 -13.83
C ARG A 108 7.51 -50.04 -15.30
N LEU A 109 7.21 -49.08 -16.19
CA LEU A 109 7.40 -49.21 -17.64
C LEU A 109 8.86 -48.98 -18.08
N LEU A 110 9.69 -48.42 -17.21
CA LEU A 110 11.11 -48.20 -17.48
C LEU A 110 11.92 -49.50 -17.37
N ARG A 111 13.07 -49.53 -18.04
CA ARG A 111 14.04 -50.62 -17.95
C ARG A 111 15.41 -50.05 -17.56
N PRO A 112 16.00 -50.46 -16.42
CA PRO A 112 15.41 -51.31 -15.36
C PRO A 112 14.21 -50.64 -14.66
N ALA A 113 13.27 -51.45 -14.18
CA ALA A 113 12.04 -50.95 -13.57
C ALA A 113 12.25 -50.42 -12.14
N PHE A 114 11.48 -49.39 -11.77
CA PHE A 114 11.38 -48.92 -10.40
C PHE A 114 10.44 -49.81 -9.57
N SER A 115 10.84 -50.09 -8.34
CA SER A 115 9.98 -50.68 -7.32
C SER A 115 8.94 -49.67 -6.84
N LYS A 116 7.90 -50.17 -6.15
CA LYS A 116 6.86 -49.31 -5.55
C LYS A 116 7.45 -48.24 -4.61
N GLY A 117 8.47 -48.60 -3.84
CA GLY A 117 9.15 -47.69 -2.92
C GLY A 117 9.92 -46.60 -3.66
N GLU A 118 10.70 -46.98 -4.67
CA GLU A 118 11.48 -46.03 -5.47
C GLU A 118 10.57 -45.07 -6.27
N SER A 119 9.46 -45.55 -6.84
CA SER A 119 8.47 -44.68 -7.51
C SER A 119 7.83 -43.67 -6.55
N ARG A 120 7.46 -44.08 -5.33
CA ARG A 120 6.91 -43.17 -4.31
C ARG A 120 7.94 -42.15 -3.85
N PHE A 121 9.18 -42.57 -3.69
CA PHE A 121 10.29 -41.68 -3.36
C PHE A 121 10.46 -40.60 -4.44
N MET A 122 10.49 -40.98 -5.72
CA MET A 122 10.60 -40.05 -6.85
C MET A 122 9.45 -39.05 -6.92
N ALA A 123 8.23 -39.51 -6.63
CA ALA A 123 7.04 -38.65 -6.56
C ALA A 123 7.15 -37.64 -5.41
N ALA A 124 7.52 -38.11 -4.20
CA ALA A 124 7.64 -37.27 -3.02
C ALA A 124 8.77 -36.24 -3.15
N SER A 125 9.94 -36.65 -3.64
CA SER A 125 11.06 -35.73 -3.84
C SER A 125 10.81 -34.75 -4.99
N GLY A 126 10.03 -35.13 -6.00
CA GLY A 126 9.53 -34.20 -7.01
C GLY A 126 8.65 -33.10 -6.41
N LEU A 127 7.71 -33.46 -5.53
CA LEU A 127 6.90 -32.48 -4.80
C LEU A 127 7.74 -31.61 -3.88
N LEU A 128 8.74 -32.18 -3.20
CA LEU A 128 9.66 -31.41 -2.36
C LEU A 128 10.37 -30.33 -3.19
N ILE A 129 10.92 -30.67 -4.37
CA ILE A 129 11.57 -29.71 -5.26
C ILE A 129 10.60 -28.61 -5.71
N LEU A 130 9.34 -28.95 -6.01
CA LEU A 130 8.32 -27.96 -6.37
C LEU A 130 7.91 -27.07 -5.19
N PHE A 131 7.99 -27.60 -3.96
CA PHE A 131 7.64 -26.86 -2.74
C PHE A 131 8.74 -25.90 -2.27
N LEU A 132 10.02 -26.19 -2.58
CA LEU A 132 11.17 -25.36 -2.20
C LEU A 132 11.00 -23.85 -2.47
N PRO A 133 10.64 -23.39 -3.69
CA PRO A 133 10.49 -21.96 -3.94
C PRO A 133 9.42 -21.30 -3.06
N PHE A 134 8.30 -21.99 -2.82
CA PHE A 134 7.23 -21.49 -1.96
C PHE A 134 7.70 -21.40 -0.51
N ALA A 135 8.30 -22.47 0.02
CA ALA A 135 8.81 -22.49 1.39
C ALA A 135 9.88 -21.42 1.61
N ALA A 136 10.82 -21.27 0.66
CA ALA A 136 11.87 -20.27 0.72
C ALA A 136 11.29 -18.84 0.69
N ALA A 137 10.29 -18.58 -0.16
CA ALA A 137 9.63 -17.28 -0.19
C ALA A 137 8.91 -16.98 1.13
N THR A 138 8.16 -17.93 1.69
CA THR A 138 7.46 -17.75 2.97
C THR A 138 8.43 -17.43 4.11
N VAL A 139 9.57 -18.12 4.18
CA VAL A 139 10.56 -17.89 5.23
C VAL A 139 11.34 -16.59 5.01
N ALA A 140 11.70 -16.27 3.77
CA ALA A 140 12.56 -15.12 3.46
C ALA A 140 11.81 -13.78 3.40
N GLN A 141 10.50 -13.78 3.10
CA GLN A 141 9.72 -12.57 2.89
C GLN A 141 9.78 -11.60 4.07
N GLY A 142 9.57 -12.08 5.29
CA GLY A 142 9.59 -11.24 6.51
C GLY A 142 10.96 -10.59 6.75
N PRO A 143 12.05 -11.38 6.86
CA PRO A 143 13.40 -10.84 7.04
C PRO A 143 13.84 -9.87 5.94
N ILE A 144 13.57 -10.19 4.66
CA ILE A 144 13.91 -9.29 3.54
C ILE A 144 13.15 -7.98 3.65
N PHE A 145 11.84 -8.04 3.93
CA PHE A 145 11.03 -6.84 4.12
C PHE A 145 11.53 -5.95 5.27
N LEU A 146 11.86 -6.55 6.42
CA LEU A 146 12.39 -5.83 7.58
C LEU A 146 13.75 -5.19 7.27
N ALA A 147 14.66 -5.92 6.62
CA ALA A 147 15.96 -5.41 6.23
C ALA A 147 15.85 -4.28 5.20
N SER A 148 14.98 -4.44 4.20
CA SER A 148 14.72 -3.43 3.17
C SER A 148 14.19 -2.14 3.80
N ARG A 149 13.16 -2.24 4.67
CA ARG A 149 12.66 -1.10 5.44
C ARG A 149 13.74 -0.48 6.32
N GLY A 150 14.54 -1.28 7.01
CA GLY A 150 15.62 -0.80 7.88
C GLY A 150 16.68 -0.01 7.12
N LEU A 151 17.07 -0.46 5.92
CA LEU A 151 18.00 0.25 5.04
C LEU A 151 17.40 1.57 4.54
N THR A 152 16.14 1.56 4.12
CA THR A 152 15.43 2.77 3.69
C THR A 152 15.36 3.79 4.85
N GLU A 153 14.95 3.34 6.04
CA GLU A 153 14.85 4.19 7.23
C GLU A 153 16.21 4.77 7.62
N SER A 154 17.25 3.93 7.65
CA SER A 154 18.61 4.38 7.95
C SER A 154 19.10 5.43 6.95
N ALA A 155 18.77 5.28 5.67
CA ALA A 155 19.12 6.25 4.64
C ALA A 155 18.38 7.59 4.80
N PHE A 156 17.16 7.61 5.35
CA PHE A 156 16.49 8.85 5.73
C PHE A 156 17.14 9.48 6.97
N GLN A 157 17.38 8.69 8.02
CA GLN A 157 18.01 9.19 9.25
C GLN A 157 19.41 9.76 9.04
N ALA A 158 20.19 9.19 8.10
CA ALA A 158 21.53 9.65 7.76
C ALA A 158 21.57 10.81 6.75
N ALA A 159 20.41 11.31 6.28
CA ALA A 159 20.38 12.42 5.33
C ALA A 159 21.02 13.68 5.93
N PRO A 160 21.98 14.33 5.27
CA PRO A 160 22.56 15.58 5.76
C PRO A 160 21.53 16.71 5.73
N ALA A 161 21.67 17.64 6.67
CA ALA A 161 20.85 18.84 6.72
C ALA A 161 21.19 19.78 5.55
N ALA A 162 20.16 20.37 4.95
CA ALA A 162 20.25 21.40 3.91
C ALA A 162 19.25 22.52 4.22
N ALA A 163 19.35 23.64 3.50
CA ALA A 163 18.35 24.70 3.58
C ALA A 163 17.02 24.22 2.97
N LEU A 164 15.89 24.54 3.63
CA LEU A 164 14.57 24.20 3.12
C LEU A 164 14.33 24.94 1.79
N PRO A 165 14.04 24.22 0.68
CA PRO A 165 13.88 24.84 -0.64
C PRO A 165 12.51 25.48 -0.83
N HIS A 166 11.51 25.07 -0.03
CA HIS A 166 10.16 25.61 -0.11
C HIS A 166 10.10 27.10 0.26
N ALA A 167 9.37 27.87 -0.54
CA ALA A 167 8.97 29.21 -0.17
C ALA A 167 7.91 29.11 0.94
N THR A 168 8.25 29.62 2.12
CA THR A 168 7.37 29.59 3.29
C THR A 168 6.39 30.75 3.23
N GLY A 169 5.10 30.46 3.05
CA GLY A 169 4.05 31.47 3.12
C GLY A 169 3.81 31.96 4.56
N PRO A 170 3.10 33.08 4.74
CA PRO A 170 2.76 33.58 6.08
C PRO A 170 1.84 32.60 6.81
N VAL A 171 1.95 32.57 8.14
CA VAL A 171 0.96 31.88 8.99
C VAL A 171 -0.34 32.68 8.95
N GLN A 172 -1.38 32.10 8.37
CA GLN A 172 -2.71 32.69 8.34
C GLN A 172 -3.50 32.25 9.59
N ARG A 173 -4.25 33.19 10.16
CA ARG A 173 -5.03 32.99 11.39
C ARG A 173 -6.51 33.07 11.08
N PHE A 174 -7.26 32.09 11.55
CA PHE A 174 -8.71 32.10 11.45
C PHE A 174 -9.40 31.77 12.76
N ASN A 175 -10.52 32.43 13.02
CA ASN A 175 -11.45 32.04 14.05
C ASN A 175 -12.42 31.00 13.48
N LEU A 176 -12.51 29.84 14.14
CA LEU A 176 -13.41 28.76 13.77
C LEU A 176 -14.38 28.51 14.95
N PRO A 177 -15.71 28.59 14.74
CA PRO A 177 -16.69 28.35 15.80
C PRO A 177 -16.42 27.01 16.52
N THR A 178 -16.70 26.97 17.83
CA THR A 178 -16.45 25.85 18.77
C THR A 178 -15.00 25.40 18.99
N VAL A 179 -14.11 25.57 18.00
CA VAL A 179 -12.68 25.23 18.09
C VAL A 179 -11.86 26.42 18.61
N GLY A 180 -12.23 27.64 18.20
CA GLY A 180 -11.49 28.87 18.45
C GLY A 180 -10.45 29.14 17.37
N LEU A 181 -9.30 29.67 17.77
CA LEU A 181 -8.23 30.04 16.86
C LEU A 181 -7.60 28.81 16.20
N ILE A 182 -7.52 28.84 14.87
CA ILE A 182 -6.78 27.89 14.05
C ILE A 182 -5.74 28.64 13.20
N TYR A 183 -4.70 27.91 12.83
CA TYR A 183 -3.61 28.40 12.01
C TYR A 183 -3.49 27.55 10.76
N THR A 184 -3.14 28.21 9.66
CA THR A 184 -2.78 27.53 8.42
C THR A 184 -1.53 28.12 7.82
N GLN A 185 -0.71 27.30 7.18
CA GLN A 185 0.48 27.77 6.49
C GLN A 185 0.74 26.89 5.27
N SER A 186 1.27 27.48 4.20
CA SER A 186 1.61 26.76 2.98
C SER A 186 3.10 26.88 2.70
N LEU A 187 3.71 25.76 2.33
CA LEU A 187 5.07 25.64 1.85
C LEU A 187 5.00 25.33 0.36
N ILE A 188 5.44 26.28 -0.47
CA ILE A 188 5.36 26.17 -1.93
C ILE A 188 6.70 25.67 -2.47
N ALA A 189 6.66 24.52 -3.16
CA ALA A 189 7.85 23.93 -3.73
C ALA A 189 8.32 24.71 -4.97
N PRO A 190 9.64 24.89 -5.18
CA PRO A 190 10.15 25.37 -6.44
C PRO A 190 9.91 24.32 -7.56
N PRO A 191 9.87 24.74 -8.84
CA PRO A 191 9.73 23.81 -9.96
C PRO A 191 10.82 22.74 -9.96
N GLY A 192 10.43 21.48 -10.22
CA GLY A 192 11.36 20.35 -10.33
C GLY A 192 11.81 19.76 -8.99
N LEU A 193 11.35 20.27 -7.85
CA LEU A 193 11.56 19.62 -6.55
C LEU A 193 10.77 18.30 -6.50
N GLU A 194 11.41 17.24 -6.01
CA GLU A 194 10.74 15.97 -5.72
C GLU A 194 10.85 15.66 -4.22
N LEU A 195 9.72 15.80 -3.52
CA LEU A 195 9.61 15.50 -2.10
C LEU A 195 9.41 13.98 -1.90
N GLU A 196 10.38 13.35 -1.25
CA GLU A 196 10.39 11.89 -1.05
C GLU A 196 9.62 11.47 0.21
N ARG A 197 9.74 12.24 1.30
CA ARG A 197 9.12 11.90 2.60
C ARG A 197 8.93 13.15 3.46
N ILE A 198 7.93 13.09 4.34
CA ILE A 198 7.73 14.07 5.41
C ILE A 198 7.60 13.27 6.71
N ASP A 199 8.46 13.58 7.68
CA ASP A 199 8.28 13.11 9.05
C ASP A 199 7.70 14.26 9.89
N ARG A 200 6.87 13.91 10.87
CA ARG A 200 6.39 14.82 11.90
C ARG A 200 6.97 14.43 13.25
N LYS A 201 7.43 15.40 14.02
CA LYS A 201 7.81 15.18 15.42
C LYS A 201 6.56 15.05 16.28
N VAL A 202 6.42 13.92 16.97
CA VAL A 202 5.35 13.63 17.94
C VAL A 202 6.01 13.21 19.25
N GLY A 203 5.98 14.10 20.25
CA GLY A 203 6.83 13.95 21.44
C GLY A 203 8.31 14.02 21.02
N GLU A 204 9.08 12.98 21.33
CA GLU A 204 10.49 12.87 20.93
C GLU A 204 10.72 11.98 19.68
N ILE A 205 9.65 11.48 19.06
CA ILE A 205 9.74 10.53 17.95
C ILE A 205 9.43 11.26 16.63
N TRP A 206 10.23 11.00 15.60
CA TRP A 206 9.92 11.34 14.22
C TRP A 206 9.08 10.22 13.60
N ALA A 207 7.88 10.55 13.15
CA ALA A 207 6.94 9.59 12.57
C ALA A 207 6.63 9.95 11.11
N ASP A 208 6.66 8.96 10.24
CA ASP A 208 6.31 9.09 8.82
C ASP A 208 4.83 9.44 8.66
N THR A 209 4.56 10.61 8.07
CA THR A 209 3.21 11.14 7.87
C THR A 209 2.41 10.30 6.89
N ALA A 210 3.06 9.55 5.98
CA ALA A 210 2.38 8.67 5.02
C ALA A 210 1.63 7.50 5.70
N THR A 211 2.00 7.17 6.93
CA THR A 211 1.34 6.11 7.72
C THR A 211 0.32 6.66 8.72
N SER A 212 0.16 7.98 8.79
CA SER A 212 -0.71 8.67 9.73
C SER A 212 -2.10 8.90 9.14
N SER A 213 -3.14 8.57 9.89
CA SER A 213 -4.54 8.88 9.56
C SER A 213 -5.05 10.17 10.21
N ARG A 214 -4.21 10.87 10.98
CA ARG A 214 -4.59 12.04 11.79
C ARG A 214 -3.60 13.20 11.61
N ASP A 215 -3.21 13.44 10.37
CA ASP A 215 -2.19 14.44 10.11
C ASP A 215 -2.71 15.88 10.16
N ILE A 216 -1.81 16.80 10.48
CA ILE A 216 -1.97 18.26 10.44
C ILE A 216 -1.67 18.82 9.06
N LEU A 217 -1.22 17.97 8.14
CA LEU A 217 -0.75 18.37 6.82
C LEU A 217 -1.49 17.64 5.72
N CYS A 218 -1.46 18.24 4.54
CA CYS A 218 -1.76 17.58 3.27
C CYS A 218 -0.79 18.07 2.20
N ARG A 219 -0.75 17.34 1.10
CA ARG A 219 0.07 17.61 -0.07
C ARG A 219 -0.80 17.99 -1.26
N ASP A 220 -0.32 18.99 -1.98
CA ASP A 220 -0.75 19.28 -3.34
C ASP A 220 0.50 19.16 -4.22
N GLN A 221 0.69 17.98 -4.80
CA GLN A 221 1.90 17.52 -5.45
C GLN A 221 3.13 17.61 -4.51
N GLN A 222 3.94 18.65 -4.68
CA GLN A 222 5.18 18.89 -3.95
C GLN A 222 5.02 20.00 -2.91
N ASN A 223 3.88 20.70 -2.94
CA ASN A 223 3.50 21.68 -1.94
C ASN A 223 3.02 20.98 -0.68
N VAL A 224 3.27 21.60 0.47
CA VAL A 224 2.82 21.10 1.77
C VAL A 224 1.96 22.16 2.43
N HIS A 225 0.75 21.79 2.82
CA HIS A 225 -0.20 22.69 3.46
C HIS A 225 -0.51 22.19 4.87
N LEU A 226 -0.44 23.10 5.84
CA LEU A 226 -0.61 22.82 7.26
C LEU A 226 -1.88 23.47 7.78
N MET A 227 -2.57 22.76 8.66
CA MET A 227 -3.73 23.24 9.41
C MET A 227 -3.71 22.65 10.83
N TRP A 228 -3.64 23.52 11.83
CA TRP A 228 -3.64 23.11 13.25
C TRP A 228 -4.41 24.10 14.11
N SER A 229 -4.95 23.62 15.23
CA SER A 229 -5.59 24.46 16.24
C SER A 229 -4.54 25.10 17.15
N ALA A 230 -4.85 26.27 17.72
CA ALA A 230 -4.05 26.86 18.80
C ALA A 230 -4.00 25.99 20.08
N ARG A 231 -4.87 24.97 20.17
CA ARG A 231 -4.88 23.97 21.25
C ARG A 231 -4.11 22.69 20.89
N GLU A 232 -3.54 22.61 19.69
CA GLU A 232 -2.60 21.56 19.30
C GLU A 232 -1.16 22.08 19.40
N PRO A 233 -0.17 21.20 19.66
CA PRO A 233 1.23 21.59 19.56
C PRO A 233 1.57 22.13 18.16
N THR A 234 2.40 23.16 18.11
CA THR A 234 2.92 23.70 16.84
C THR A 234 3.57 22.57 16.02
N PRO A 235 3.24 22.45 14.72
CA PRO A 235 3.84 21.46 13.83
C PRO A 235 5.37 21.52 13.86
N VAL A 236 6.02 20.38 13.99
CA VAL A 236 7.45 20.25 13.66
C VAL A 236 7.58 19.14 12.64
N LEU A 237 8.08 19.51 11.47
CA LEU A 237 8.21 18.64 10.32
C LEU A 237 9.67 18.47 9.96
N ARG A 238 9.97 17.39 9.26
CA ARG A 238 11.24 17.12 8.62
C ARG A 238 10.96 16.64 7.21
N LEU A 239 11.39 17.43 6.23
CA LEU A 239 11.13 17.17 4.82
C LEU A 239 12.39 16.58 4.20
N TYR A 240 12.22 15.54 3.38
CA TYR A 240 13.31 14.88 2.66
C TYR A 240 13.11 15.00 1.15
N TRP A 241 14.16 15.39 0.44
CA TRP A 241 14.17 15.51 -1.02
C TRP A 241 15.55 15.19 -1.58
N ARG A 242 15.68 15.18 -2.91
CA ARG A 242 16.98 15.05 -3.58
C ARG A 242 17.56 16.38 -4.00
N LEU A 243 18.82 16.60 -3.65
CA LEU A 243 19.65 17.69 -4.12
C LEU A 243 20.87 17.10 -4.83
N ASN A 244 21.01 17.36 -6.14
CA ASN A 244 22.10 16.81 -6.96
C ASN A 244 22.24 15.28 -6.86
N GLY A 245 21.12 14.56 -6.80
CA GLY A 245 21.07 13.09 -6.70
C GLY A 245 21.27 12.55 -5.28
N GLN A 246 21.73 13.35 -4.33
CA GLN A 246 21.87 12.98 -2.92
C GLN A 246 20.59 13.33 -2.15
N ARG A 247 20.15 12.44 -1.27
CA ARG A 247 19.06 12.74 -0.32
C ARG A 247 19.55 13.72 0.74
N VAL A 248 18.76 14.74 1.01
CA VAL A 248 18.99 15.74 2.06
C VAL A 248 17.72 15.96 2.86
N GLN A 249 17.82 16.62 4.01
CA GLN A 249 16.68 16.94 4.87
C GLN A 249 16.70 18.39 5.39
N ALA A 250 15.54 18.90 5.77
CA ALA A 250 15.41 20.12 6.57
C ALA A 250 14.26 20.00 7.57
N ASP A 251 14.51 20.50 8.77
CA ASP A 251 13.48 20.64 9.80
C ASP A 251 12.74 21.96 9.58
N PHE A 252 11.43 21.93 9.75
CA PHE A 252 10.55 23.07 9.61
C PHE A 252 9.59 23.15 10.79
N SER A 253 9.43 24.34 11.35
CA SER A 253 8.41 24.65 12.34
C SER A 253 7.80 26.01 12.02
N PRO A 254 6.47 26.16 11.98
CA PRO A 254 5.83 27.46 11.84
C PRO A 254 6.32 28.43 12.92
N VAL A 255 6.77 29.61 12.49
CA VAL A 255 7.07 30.71 13.41
C VAL A 255 5.76 31.44 13.68
N THR A 256 5.16 31.17 14.83
CA THR A 256 3.96 31.87 15.30
C THR A 256 4.39 33.16 15.99
N VAL A 257 4.59 34.22 15.21
CA VAL A 257 4.76 35.57 15.78
C VAL A 257 3.39 36.05 16.29
N ALA A 258 3.37 36.77 17.41
CA ALA A 258 2.19 37.47 17.90
C ALA A 258 1.83 38.60 16.92
N ASP A 259 1.17 38.24 15.83
CA ASP A 259 0.73 39.19 14.82
C ASP A 259 -0.43 40.04 15.38
N SER A 260 -0.42 41.36 15.17
CA SER A 260 -1.42 42.26 15.75
C SER A 260 -2.74 42.29 14.98
N ALA A 261 -2.78 41.71 13.77
CA ALA A 261 -3.98 41.64 12.96
C ALA A 261 -5.03 40.69 13.55
N GLU A 262 -6.31 41.11 13.52
CA GLU A 262 -7.42 40.29 13.98
C GLU A 262 -7.59 39.01 13.12
N PRO A 263 -7.84 37.84 13.74
CA PRO A 263 -8.12 36.61 13.00
C PRO A 263 -9.39 36.73 12.14
N ARG A 264 -9.31 36.33 10.87
CA ARG A 264 -10.47 36.28 9.96
C ARG A 264 -11.41 35.12 10.34
N GLU A 265 -12.70 35.19 10.04
CA GLU A 265 -13.55 34.01 10.20
C GLU A 265 -13.22 32.92 9.16
N PHE A 266 -13.21 31.66 9.59
CA PHE A 266 -13.04 30.53 8.69
C PHE A 266 -14.41 30.15 8.07
N THR A 267 -14.62 30.55 6.82
CA THR A 267 -15.87 30.27 6.09
C THR A 267 -15.60 29.38 4.88
N ILE A 268 -16.50 28.44 4.60
CA ILE A 268 -16.43 27.55 3.43
C ILE A 268 -17.59 27.90 2.50
N THR A 269 -17.30 28.08 1.21
CA THR A 269 -18.33 28.24 0.19
C THR A 269 -18.82 26.86 -0.25
N PHE A 270 -20.13 26.67 -0.29
CA PHE A 270 -20.77 25.43 -0.71
C PHE A 270 -21.22 25.52 -2.17
N ARG A 271 -20.87 24.51 -2.96
CA ARG A 271 -21.31 24.35 -4.35
C ARG A 271 -22.24 23.14 -4.47
N PRO A 272 -22.99 23.00 -5.57
CA PRO A 272 -23.79 21.81 -5.82
C PRO A 272 -22.96 20.51 -5.87
N ASP A 273 -21.75 20.55 -6.42
CA ASP A 273 -20.87 19.39 -6.64
C ASP A 273 -19.69 19.30 -5.65
N GLY A 274 -19.60 20.19 -4.66
CA GLY A 274 -18.46 20.24 -3.77
C GLY A 274 -18.38 21.48 -2.88
N ILE A 275 -17.16 21.86 -2.49
CA ILE A 275 -16.88 22.96 -1.56
C ILE A 275 -15.64 23.75 -1.98
N ASP A 276 -15.59 25.02 -1.61
CA ASP A 276 -14.41 25.87 -1.75
C ASP A 276 -14.00 26.38 -0.37
N PRO A 277 -13.03 25.72 0.28
CA PRO A 277 -12.45 26.24 1.52
C PRO A 277 -11.60 27.48 1.23
N PRO A 278 -11.39 28.37 2.22
CA PRO A 278 -10.64 29.61 2.02
C PRO A 278 -9.13 29.36 1.93
N VAL A 279 -8.69 28.19 2.40
CA VAL A 279 -7.31 27.67 2.38
C VAL A 279 -7.37 26.14 2.28
N PRO A 280 -6.29 25.47 1.86
CA PRO A 280 -6.26 24.02 1.78
C PRO A 280 -6.53 23.34 3.12
N ILE A 281 -7.36 22.29 3.11
CA ILE A 281 -7.71 21.53 4.32
C ILE A 281 -7.17 20.10 4.19
N PRO A 282 -6.44 19.59 5.21
CA PRO A 282 -6.09 18.18 5.27
C PRO A 282 -7.33 17.29 5.33
N ARG A 283 -7.44 16.34 4.40
CA ARG A 283 -8.60 15.43 4.32
C ARG A 283 -8.83 14.60 5.58
N SER A 284 -7.74 14.20 6.23
CA SER A 284 -7.76 13.48 7.51
C SER A 284 -8.48 14.26 8.63
N ARG A 285 -8.67 15.57 8.45
CA ARG A 285 -9.37 16.46 9.39
C ARG A 285 -10.78 16.80 8.98
N ALA A 286 -11.25 16.37 7.81
CA ALA A 286 -12.52 16.82 7.27
C ALA A 286 -13.51 15.66 7.07
N SER A 287 -14.78 15.97 7.29
CA SER A 287 -15.91 15.13 6.88
C SER A 287 -16.97 16.01 6.25
N ILE A 288 -17.66 15.51 5.23
CA ILE A 288 -18.77 16.23 4.60
C ILE A 288 -20.07 15.52 4.94
N ALA A 289 -21.10 16.30 5.29
CA ALA A 289 -22.43 15.80 5.51
C ALA A 289 -23.35 15.99 4.31
N TYR A 290 -24.21 15.00 4.10
CA TYR A 290 -25.26 14.98 3.08
C TYR A 290 -26.57 14.53 3.71
N PHE A 291 -27.70 14.87 3.09
CA PHE A 291 -29.00 14.34 3.49
C PHE A 291 -29.15 12.90 3.02
N VAL A 292 -29.48 12.00 3.95
CA VAL A 292 -29.90 10.62 3.68
C VAL A 292 -31.38 10.38 4.00
N GLY A 293 -32.11 11.46 4.25
CA GLY A 293 -33.53 11.53 4.60
C GLY A 293 -33.93 12.98 4.92
N PRO A 294 -35.21 13.25 5.22
CA PRO A 294 -35.75 14.60 5.34
C PRO A 294 -34.99 15.52 6.31
N ASP A 295 -34.45 14.96 7.40
CA ASP A 295 -33.70 15.71 8.42
C ASP A 295 -32.48 14.93 8.94
N ARG A 296 -32.03 13.90 8.20
CA ARG A 296 -30.94 13.04 8.64
C ARG A 296 -29.68 13.34 7.85
N LEU A 297 -28.70 13.92 8.52
CA LEU A 297 -27.35 14.09 7.98
C LEU A 297 -26.51 12.84 8.20
N TYR A 298 -25.82 12.41 7.16
CA TYR A 298 -24.75 11.42 7.24
C TYR A 298 -23.41 12.09 6.97
N PHE A 299 -22.49 12.02 7.92
CA PHE A 299 -21.13 12.54 7.76
C PHE A 299 -20.23 11.47 7.15
N ASN A 300 -19.76 11.73 5.94
CA ASN A 300 -18.77 10.91 5.26
C ASN A 300 -17.37 11.46 5.54
N SER A 301 -16.47 10.63 6.06
CA SER A 301 -15.06 11.01 6.26
C SER A 301 -14.39 11.22 4.91
N LEU A 302 -13.59 12.27 4.78
CA LEU A 302 -12.81 12.52 3.57
C LEU A 302 -11.44 11.87 3.58
N ASN A 303 -11.03 11.20 4.67
CA ASN A 303 -9.73 10.55 4.75
C ASN A 303 -9.51 9.47 3.66
N PRO A 304 -10.50 8.62 3.31
CA PRO A 304 -10.38 7.75 2.14
C PRO A 304 -10.26 8.56 0.85
N LEU A 305 -9.32 8.17 -0.02
CA LEU A 305 -9.16 8.77 -1.35
C LEU A 305 -10.36 8.41 -2.24
N GLN A 306 -10.80 9.39 -3.04
CA GLN A 306 -11.76 9.16 -4.12
C GLN A 306 -11.05 8.59 -5.35
N PRO A 307 -11.78 7.97 -6.29
CA PRO A 307 -11.22 7.60 -7.58
C PRO A 307 -10.51 8.78 -8.26
N GLY A 308 -9.26 8.57 -8.68
CA GLY A 308 -8.42 9.60 -9.33
C GLY A 308 -7.56 10.44 -8.37
N GLU A 309 -7.76 10.33 -7.06
CA GLU A 309 -6.91 11.01 -6.06
C GLU A 309 -5.72 10.13 -5.67
N THR A 310 -4.64 10.76 -5.20
CA THR A 310 -3.44 10.09 -4.71
C THR A 310 -3.01 10.72 -3.38
N PHE A 311 -2.20 10.02 -2.59
CA PHE A 311 -1.61 10.58 -1.37
C PHE A 311 -0.63 11.75 -1.62
N ALA A 312 -0.26 12.00 -2.88
CA ALA A 312 0.48 13.21 -3.25
C ALA A 312 -0.42 14.43 -3.46
N ASN A 313 -1.74 14.23 -3.60
CA ASN A 313 -2.76 15.25 -3.84
C ASN A 313 -3.95 15.04 -2.88
N ASP A 314 -3.67 15.01 -1.59
CA ASP A 314 -4.64 14.69 -0.53
C ASP A 314 -5.16 15.93 0.21
N CYS A 315 -5.01 17.12 -0.38
CA CYS A 315 -5.64 18.35 0.10
C CYS A 315 -7.07 18.52 -0.45
N ILE A 316 -7.96 19.08 0.38
CA ILE A 316 -9.21 19.69 -0.07
C ILE A 316 -8.87 21.13 -0.47
N MET A 317 -8.69 21.35 -1.77
CA MET A 317 -8.37 22.66 -2.34
C MET A 317 -9.64 23.49 -2.60
N PRO A 318 -9.54 24.82 -2.75
CA PRO A 318 -10.55 25.59 -3.45
C PRO A 318 -10.85 24.92 -4.79
N GLY A 319 -12.12 24.72 -5.12
CA GLY A 319 -12.54 23.95 -6.28
C GLY A 319 -12.74 22.46 -6.04
N TYR A 320 -12.63 21.94 -4.81
CA TYR A 320 -12.80 20.52 -4.50
C TYR A 320 -14.18 19.98 -4.90
N LYS A 321 -14.19 18.85 -5.62
CA LYS A 321 -15.40 18.19 -6.15
C LYS A 321 -15.57 16.78 -5.59
N ARG A 322 -16.83 16.37 -5.43
CA ARG A 322 -17.22 15.02 -5.06
C ARG A 322 -17.47 14.18 -6.31
N VAL A 323 -16.78 13.04 -6.40
CA VAL A 323 -16.88 12.12 -7.54
C VAL A 323 -18.29 11.52 -7.62
N ASP A 324 -18.90 11.17 -6.48
CA ASP A 324 -20.26 10.64 -6.40
C ASP A 324 -21.31 11.74 -6.11
N SER A 325 -21.05 13.00 -6.48
CA SER A 325 -21.95 14.13 -6.20
C SER A 325 -23.38 13.93 -6.69
N GLU A 326 -23.58 13.25 -7.82
CA GLU A 326 -24.91 12.93 -8.36
C GLU A 326 -25.74 12.00 -7.45
N LYS A 327 -25.08 11.11 -6.71
CA LYS A 327 -25.73 10.18 -5.77
C LYS A 327 -25.86 10.76 -4.37
N GLU A 328 -24.83 11.48 -3.91
CA GLU A 328 -24.76 12.06 -2.57
C GLU A 328 -25.64 13.32 -2.45
N GLY A 329 -25.89 14.00 -3.57
CA GLY A 329 -26.50 15.32 -3.59
C GLY A 329 -25.56 16.41 -3.08
N PRO A 330 -26.07 17.64 -2.92
CA PRO A 330 -25.25 18.76 -2.52
C PRO A 330 -24.73 18.63 -1.08
N PRO A 331 -23.44 18.96 -0.81
CA PRO A 331 -22.91 19.07 0.56
C PRO A 331 -23.74 20.01 1.44
N GLN A 332 -24.06 19.56 2.65
CA GLN A 332 -24.90 20.28 3.62
C GLN A 332 -24.12 20.85 4.80
N ALA A 333 -23.04 20.19 5.20
CA ALA A 333 -22.12 20.71 6.21
C ALA A 333 -20.72 20.14 6.00
N VAL A 334 -19.72 20.85 6.52
CA VAL A 334 -18.36 20.36 6.66
C VAL A 334 -18.04 20.32 8.14
N ALA A 335 -17.60 19.15 8.62
CA ALA A 335 -17.05 18.99 9.95
C ALA A 335 -15.52 18.98 9.88
N LEU A 336 -14.89 19.84 10.68
CA LEU A 336 -13.43 19.89 10.85
C LEU A 336 -13.05 19.34 12.23
N MET A 337 -12.05 18.46 12.27
CA MET A 337 -11.59 17.75 13.45
C MET A 337 -10.14 18.10 13.79
N PHE A 338 -9.86 18.37 15.07
CA PHE A 338 -8.53 18.67 15.58
C PHE A 338 -8.21 17.80 16.80
N PHE A 339 -6.99 17.28 16.87
CA PHE A 339 -6.60 16.21 17.79
C PHE A 339 -5.52 16.71 18.76
N GLN A 340 -5.95 17.24 19.91
CA GLN A 340 -5.06 17.88 20.89
C GLN A 340 -3.98 16.92 21.44
N SER A 341 -4.40 15.75 21.93
CA SER A 341 -3.53 14.70 22.44
C SER A 341 -4.27 13.35 22.38
N ALA A 342 -3.54 12.25 22.57
CA ALA A 342 -4.13 10.90 22.52
C ALA A 342 -5.26 10.68 23.56
N ASN A 343 -5.23 11.42 24.67
CA ASN A 343 -6.15 11.26 25.81
C ASN A 343 -7.19 12.38 25.92
N ALA A 344 -7.18 13.37 25.03
CA ALA A 344 -8.13 14.48 25.04
C ALA A 344 -9.24 14.27 24.00
N PRO A 345 -10.48 14.75 24.27
CA PRO A 345 -11.51 14.76 23.25
C PRO A 345 -11.05 15.60 22.05
N TYR A 346 -11.35 15.14 20.84
CA TYR A 346 -11.09 15.92 19.63
C TYR A 346 -11.99 17.17 19.62
N LEU A 347 -11.46 18.26 19.08
CA LEU A 347 -12.28 19.44 18.81
C LEU A 347 -12.98 19.24 17.48
N ARG A 348 -14.26 19.59 17.42
CA ARG A 348 -15.06 19.53 16.21
C ARG A 348 -15.72 20.87 15.97
N ALA A 349 -15.51 21.43 14.79
CA ALA A 349 -16.32 22.52 14.25
C ALA A 349 -17.23 21.96 13.17
N GLU A 350 -18.46 22.47 13.10
CA GLU A 350 -19.39 22.17 12.03
C GLU A 350 -19.78 23.46 11.34
N ILE A 351 -19.46 23.55 10.05
CA ILE A 351 -19.81 24.68 9.20
C ILE A 351 -20.97 24.20 8.33
N LYS A 352 -22.15 24.78 8.54
CA LYS A 352 -23.36 24.42 7.80
C LYS A 352 -23.47 25.25 6.52
N ARG A 353 -24.00 24.63 5.47
CA ARG A 353 -24.43 25.34 4.27
C ARG A 353 -25.46 26.40 4.67
N PRO A 354 -25.31 27.66 4.22
CA PRO A 354 -26.33 28.68 4.46
C PRO A 354 -27.68 28.22 3.92
N ALA A 355 -28.76 28.46 4.67
CA ALA A 355 -30.10 28.23 4.16
C ALA A 355 -30.31 29.08 2.89
N GLU A 356 -30.85 28.47 1.83
CA GLU A 356 -31.26 29.26 0.67
C GLU A 356 -32.31 30.28 1.14
N PRO A 357 -32.18 31.57 0.77
CA PRO A 357 -33.19 32.55 1.10
C PRO A 357 -34.52 32.05 0.52
N GLN A 358 -35.54 31.91 1.38
CA GLN A 358 -36.89 31.59 0.94
C GLN A 358 -37.32 32.68 -0.04
N SER A 359 -37.23 32.37 -1.33
CA SER A 359 -37.87 33.16 -2.38
C SER A 359 -39.35 33.21 -2.03
N ASN A 360 -39.85 34.40 -1.73
CA ASN A 360 -41.26 34.70 -1.52
C ASN A 360 -42.06 34.18 -2.71
N ARG A 361 -42.50 32.92 -2.66
CA ARG A 361 -43.69 32.49 -3.39
C ARG A 361 -44.88 32.99 -2.61
N GLN A 362 -45.27 34.23 -2.89
CA GLN A 362 -46.64 34.64 -2.61
C GLN A 362 -47.60 33.85 -3.53
N PRO A 363 -48.78 33.48 -3.03
CA PRO A 363 -49.72 32.56 -3.66
C PRO A 363 -50.29 33.06 -5.00
#